data_AF-A0A7X0QZ08-F1
#
_entry.id   AF-A0A7X0QZ08-F1
#
_cell.length_a   1.000
_cell.length_b   1.000
_cell.length_c   1.000
_cell.angle_alpha   90.00
_cell.angle_beta   90.00
_cell.angle_gamma   90.00
#
_symmetry.space_group_name_H-M   'P 1'
#
loop_
_entity.id
_entity.type
_entity.pdbx_description
1 polymer ?
#
loop_
_entity_poly.entity_id
_entity_poly.type
_entity_poly.pdbx_seq_one_letter_code
_entity_poly.pdbx_strand_id
1 'polypeptide(L)'
;MQENNKTETAPDASGEMARVVERNILALLERKRQEDKERSRENRLADTITGFVGSMKFVYIHIVFFGVWILWNTGLLGLEPFDPSLVVLAMVASVEAIFLSTFVLISQNRMSAQADKRAELDLQISLLTEHEVTHLVKLVRAIAHKMDIQESANPEIDELEKDVAPEKVMDTMEKHQQRLKEENGNKRKL
;
A
#
# COMPACT_ATOMS: atom_id res chain seq x y z
N MET A 1 -17.01 68.70 24.93
CA MET A 1 -16.45 68.10 23.69
C MET A 1 -14.97 67.88 23.98
N GLN A 2 -14.37 66.69 24.01
CA GLN A 2 -14.67 65.40 23.40
C GLN A 2 -14.12 64.26 24.27
N GLU A 3 -14.68 63.08 24.03
CA GLU A 3 -14.45 61.79 24.67
C GLU A 3 -13.01 61.27 24.61
N ASN A 4 -12.57 60.74 25.75
CA ASN A 4 -11.47 59.80 25.86
C ASN A 4 -11.98 58.42 25.41
N ASN A 5 -11.53 57.91 24.24
CA ASN A 5 -11.76 56.51 23.88
C ASN A 5 -10.41 55.80 23.74
N LYS A 6 -10.05 55.05 24.80
CA LYS A 6 -8.97 54.06 24.78
C LYS A 6 -9.43 52.91 23.88
N THR A 7 -8.76 52.73 22.75
CA THR A 7 -8.92 51.53 21.94
C THR A 7 -8.22 50.37 22.65
N GLU A 8 -8.99 49.59 23.42
CA GLU A 8 -8.58 48.27 23.89
C GLU A 8 -8.40 47.35 22.68
N THR A 9 -7.15 47.09 22.31
CA THR A 9 -6.80 46.04 21.34
C THR A 9 -7.05 44.68 21.98
N ALA A 10 -8.05 43.95 21.49
CA ALA A 10 -8.35 42.59 21.90
C ALA A 10 -7.13 41.66 21.69
N PRO A 11 -6.90 40.66 22.56
CA PRO A 11 -5.78 39.75 22.43
C PRO A 11 -5.92 38.88 21.17
N ASP A 12 -4.80 38.71 20.47
CA ASP A 12 -4.59 37.94 19.25
C ASP A 12 -4.98 36.46 19.39
N ALA A 13 -6.28 36.15 19.30
CA ALA A 13 -6.80 34.79 19.35
C ALA A 13 -6.39 33.93 18.14
N SER A 14 -6.04 34.58 17.01
CA SER A 14 -5.64 33.91 15.77
C SER A 14 -4.19 33.41 15.83
N GLY A 15 -3.29 34.19 16.41
CA GLY A 15 -1.88 33.82 16.61
C GLY A 15 -1.69 32.75 17.69
N GLU A 16 -2.55 32.70 18.71
CA GLU A 16 -2.50 31.67 19.75
C GLU A 16 -2.93 30.30 19.21
N MET A 17 -4.02 30.24 18.44
CA MET A 17 -4.50 28.99 17.84
C MET A 17 -3.54 28.46 16.76
N ALA A 18 -2.96 29.35 15.94
CA ALA A 18 -1.93 28.97 14.97
C ALA A 18 -0.70 28.34 15.64
N ARG A 19 -0.23 28.91 16.76
CA ARG A 19 0.91 28.35 17.51
C ARG A 19 0.60 27.03 18.22
N VAL A 20 -0.64 26.84 18.68
CA VAL A 20 -1.09 25.56 19.25
C VAL A 20 -1.17 24.48 18.18
N VAL A 21 -1.71 24.79 17.00
CA VAL A 21 -1.79 23.88 15.86
C VAL A 21 -0.39 23.51 15.36
N GLU A 22 0.52 24.49 15.20
CA GLU A 22 1.90 24.27 14.76
C GLU A 22 2.68 23.38 15.75
N ARG A 23 2.55 23.62 17.06
CA ARG A 23 3.18 22.78 18.09
C ARG A 23 2.65 21.35 18.09
N ASN A 24 1.34 21.17 17.89
CA ASN A 24 0.74 19.84 17.82
C ASN A 24 1.14 19.11 16.53
N ILE A 25 1.21 19.80 15.39
CA ILE A 25 1.69 19.25 14.12
C ILE A 25 3.16 18.82 14.24
N LEU A 26 4.01 19.64 14.86
CA LEU A 26 5.42 19.29 15.09
C LEU A 26 5.56 18.09 16.03
N ALA A 27 4.75 18.01 17.09
CA ALA A 27 4.76 16.86 18.00
C ALA A 27 4.32 15.56 17.30
N LEU A 28 3.29 15.62 16.45
CA LEU A 28 2.84 14.49 15.64
C LEU A 28 3.86 14.08 14.58
N LEU A 29 4.49 15.05 13.91
CA LEU A 29 5.56 14.80 12.95
C LEU A 29 6.77 14.15 13.60
N GLU A 30 7.19 14.61 14.78
CA GLU A 30 8.32 14.02 15.52
C GLU A 30 7.99 12.58 15.97
N ARG A 31 6.78 12.33 16.47
CA ARG A 31 6.30 10.98 16.82
C ARG A 31 6.31 10.05 15.60
N LYS A 32 5.73 10.52 14.49
CA LYS A 32 5.71 9.78 13.23
C LYS A 32 7.12 9.51 12.72
N ARG A 33 8.04 10.48 12.88
CA ARG A 33 9.46 10.30 12.53
C ARG A 33 10.17 9.26 13.40
N GLN A 34 9.85 9.18 14.69
CA GLN A 34 10.43 8.18 15.59
C GLN A 34 9.89 6.79 15.28
N GLU A 35 8.58 6.65 15.14
CA GLU A 35 7.93 5.40 14.72
C GLU A 35 8.40 4.94 13.33
N ASP A 36 8.52 5.87 12.38
CA ASP A 36 9.03 5.60 11.04
C ASP A 36 10.52 5.26 11.06
N LYS A 37 11.35 5.81 11.96
CA LYS A 37 12.78 5.48 12.06
C LYS A 37 13.01 4.06 12.57
N GLU A 38 12.28 3.64 13.59
CA GLU A 38 12.37 2.27 14.11
C GLU A 38 11.84 1.27 13.08
N ARG A 39 10.65 1.55 12.51
CA ARG A 39 10.09 0.77 11.41
C ARG A 39 10.95 0.80 10.16
N SER A 40 11.68 1.89 9.90
CA SER A 40 12.53 2.02 8.71
C SER A 40 13.68 1.05 8.74
N ARG A 41 14.30 0.76 9.88
CA ARG A 41 15.43 -0.19 9.92
C ARG A 41 14.97 -1.61 9.61
N GLU A 42 13.88 -2.05 10.23
CA GLU A 42 13.28 -3.36 9.99
C GLU A 42 12.66 -3.47 8.59
N ASN A 43 11.93 -2.44 8.15
CA ASN A 43 11.37 -2.40 6.80
C ASN A 43 12.47 -2.38 5.73
N ARG A 44 13.55 -1.62 5.93
CA ARG A 44 14.65 -1.53 4.97
C ARG A 44 15.44 -2.84 4.91
N LEU A 45 15.60 -3.52 6.05
CA LEU A 45 16.13 -4.88 6.08
C LEU A 45 15.19 -5.84 5.33
N ALA A 46 13.90 -5.79 5.61
CA ALA A 46 12.90 -6.62 4.95
C ALA A 46 12.81 -6.32 3.44
N ASP A 47 12.90 -5.07 3.01
CA ASP A 47 12.94 -4.67 1.59
C ASP A 47 14.18 -5.20 0.87
N THR A 48 15.34 -5.12 1.54
CA THR A 48 16.59 -5.66 1.01
C THR A 48 16.52 -7.18 0.87
N ILE A 49 15.99 -7.87 1.89
CA ILE A 49 15.82 -9.33 1.88
C ILE A 49 14.78 -9.75 0.84
N THR A 50 13.63 -9.08 0.77
CA THR A 50 12.59 -9.28 -0.26
C THR A 50 13.19 -9.21 -1.66
N GLY A 51 13.95 -8.14 -1.95
CA GLY A 51 14.55 -7.95 -3.27
C GLY A 51 15.65 -8.98 -3.58
N PHE A 52 16.37 -9.44 -2.56
CA PHE A 52 17.46 -10.41 -2.72
C PHE A 52 16.95 -11.84 -2.89
N VAL A 53 16.08 -12.32 -2.00
CA VAL A 53 15.52 -13.69 -2.01
C VAL A 53 14.64 -13.92 -3.25
N GLY A 54 13.97 -12.88 -3.76
CA GLY A 54 13.20 -12.94 -5.00
C GLY A 54 14.03 -12.81 -6.29
N SER A 55 15.36 -12.66 -6.22
CA SER A 55 16.21 -12.40 -7.38
C SER A 55 16.84 -13.67 -7.97
N MET A 56 16.99 -13.73 -9.29
CA MET A 56 17.78 -14.78 -9.95
C MET A 56 19.26 -14.82 -9.49
N LYS A 57 19.82 -13.69 -9.03
CA LYS A 57 21.20 -13.65 -8.51
C LYS A 57 21.38 -14.56 -7.30
N PHE A 58 20.38 -14.65 -6.44
CA PHE A 58 20.39 -15.50 -5.26
C PHE A 58 20.51 -16.99 -5.62
N VAL A 59 19.74 -17.42 -6.62
CA VAL A 59 19.76 -18.79 -7.14
C VAL A 59 21.14 -19.17 -7.69
N TYR A 60 21.76 -18.29 -8.48
CA TYR A 60 23.11 -18.54 -9.01
C TYR A 60 24.16 -18.67 -7.90
N ILE A 61 24.10 -17.81 -6.88
CA ILE A 61 25.02 -17.90 -5.72
C ILE A 61 24.86 -19.25 -5.01
N HIS A 62 23.62 -19.72 -4.80
CA HIS A 62 23.36 -21.02 -4.17
C HIS A 62 23.89 -22.19 -5.00
N ILE A 63 23.64 -22.18 -6.32
CA ILE A 63 24.13 -23.23 -7.22
C ILE A 63 25.66 -23.29 -7.19
N VAL A 64 26.33 -22.15 -7.25
CA VAL A 64 27.80 -22.10 -7.19
C VAL A 64 28.29 -22.55 -5.82
N PHE A 65 27.69 -22.08 -4.73
CA PHE A 65 28.07 -22.45 -3.37
C PHE A 65 27.94 -23.96 -3.12
N PHE A 66 26.76 -24.54 -3.39
CA PHE A 66 26.55 -25.98 -3.25
C PHE A 66 27.40 -26.79 -4.23
N GLY A 67 27.56 -26.31 -5.47
CA GLY A 67 28.42 -26.96 -6.46
C GLY A 67 29.87 -27.04 -5.98
N VAL A 68 30.44 -25.92 -5.54
CA VAL A 68 31.82 -25.88 -5.00
C VAL A 68 31.96 -26.77 -3.77
N TRP A 69 30.98 -26.77 -2.86
CA TRP A 69 30.98 -27.63 -1.69
C TRP A 69 30.99 -29.11 -2.05
N ILE A 70 30.15 -29.52 -2.99
CA ILE A 70 30.08 -30.91 -3.47
C ILE A 70 31.38 -31.29 -4.18
N LEU A 71 31.93 -30.44 -5.04
CA LEU A 71 33.19 -30.72 -5.75
C LEU A 71 34.38 -30.86 -4.78
N TRP A 72 34.41 -30.07 -3.70
CA TRP A 72 35.40 -30.23 -2.64
C TRP A 72 35.22 -31.56 -1.91
N ASN A 73 34.01 -31.87 -1.44
CA ASN A 73 33.77 -33.04 -0.59
C ASN A 73 33.74 -34.38 -1.34
N THR A 74 33.55 -34.36 -2.66
CA THR A 74 33.69 -35.55 -3.52
C THR A 74 35.14 -35.88 -3.87
N GLY A 75 36.10 -35.10 -3.38
CA GLY A 75 37.53 -35.34 -3.61
C GLY A 75 38.02 -34.97 -5.02
N LEU A 76 37.16 -34.39 -5.86
CA LEU A 76 37.53 -33.94 -7.21
C LEU A 76 38.59 -32.84 -7.20
N LEU A 77 38.68 -32.08 -6.10
CA LEU A 77 39.66 -31.01 -5.89
C LEU A 77 40.98 -31.50 -5.25
N GLY A 78 41.10 -32.79 -4.90
CA GLY A 78 42.31 -33.36 -4.28
C GLY A 78 42.59 -32.88 -2.85
N LEU A 79 41.61 -32.24 -2.20
CA LEU A 79 41.65 -31.80 -0.81
C LEU A 79 41.00 -32.84 0.10
N GLU A 80 41.37 -32.84 1.39
CA GLU A 80 40.75 -33.73 2.37
C GLU A 80 39.25 -33.42 2.53
N PRO A 81 38.35 -34.42 2.38
CA PRO A 81 36.91 -34.20 2.46
C PRO A 81 36.49 -33.79 3.88
N PHE A 82 35.86 -32.62 4.01
CA PHE A 82 35.38 -32.10 5.29
C PHE A 82 34.03 -32.70 5.71
N ASP A 83 33.15 -32.96 4.73
CA ASP A 83 31.80 -33.53 4.85
C ASP A 83 31.60 -34.63 3.79
N PRO A 84 32.24 -35.81 3.95
CA PRO A 84 32.21 -36.89 2.95
C PRO A 84 30.80 -37.43 2.66
N SER A 85 29.89 -37.33 3.64
CA SER A 85 28.50 -37.80 3.54
C SER A 85 27.51 -36.72 3.09
N LEU A 86 27.97 -35.47 2.92
CA LEU A 86 27.15 -34.29 2.61
C LEU A 86 26.01 -34.03 3.62
N VAL A 87 26.09 -34.63 4.82
CA VAL A 87 25.04 -34.55 5.85
C VAL A 87 25.04 -33.16 6.49
N VAL A 88 26.23 -32.56 6.68
CA VAL A 88 26.34 -31.21 7.23
C VAL A 88 25.76 -30.20 6.24
N LEU A 89 26.07 -30.34 4.95
CA LEU A 89 25.48 -29.53 3.88
C LEU A 89 23.95 -29.61 3.89
N ALA A 90 23.41 -30.82 3.94
CA ALA A 90 21.97 -31.05 3.91
C ALA A 90 21.27 -30.46 5.15
N MET A 91 21.89 -30.58 6.34
CA MET A 91 21.36 -30.00 7.57
C MET A 91 21.30 -28.47 7.51
N VAL A 92 22.39 -27.82 7.07
CA VAL A 92 22.46 -26.36 6.93
C VAL A 92 21.47 -25.88 5.88
N ALA A 93 21.41 -26.54 4.71
CA ALA A 93 20.47 -26.20 3.64
C ALA A 93 19.01 -26.32 4.08
N SER A 94 18.69 -27.31 4.92
CA SER A 94 17.33 -27.51 5.45
C SER A 94 16.91 -26.36 6.37
N VAL A 95 17.81 -25.92 7.26
CA VAL A 95 17.56 -24.77 8.13
C VAL A 95 17.42 -23.49 7.31
N GLU A 96 18.31 -23.27 6.35
CA GLU A 96 18.27 -22.13 5.43
C GLU A 96 16.94 -22.07 4.66
N ALA A 97 16.45 -23.21 4.15
CA ALA A 97 15.18 -23.27 3.42
C ALA A 97 13.97 -22.81 4.26
N ILE A 98 13.94 -23.11 5.56
CA ILE A 98 12.88 -22.64 6.46
C ILE A 98 12.92 -21.11 6.58
N PHE A 99 14.10 -20.53 6.76
CA PHE A 99 14.27 -19.08 6.80
C PHE A 99 13.84 -18.43 5.46
N LEU A 100 14.27 -18.98 4.33
CA LEU A 100 13.90 -18.49 3.01
C LEU A 100 12.39 -18.54 2.79
N SER A 101 11.75 -19.67 3.10
CA SER A 101 10.29 -19.81 2.98
C SER A 101 9.55 -18.77 3.83
N THR A 102 10.03 -18.53 5.04
CA THR A 102 9.45 -17.52 5.95
C THR A 102 9.63 -16.11 5.39
N PHE A 103 10.81 -15.77 4.89
CA PHE A 103 11.05 -14.47 4.26
C PHE A 103 10.24 -14.28 2.98
N VAL A 104 10.09 -15.32 2.16
CA VAL A 104 9.22 -15.31 0.98
C VAL A 104 7.78 -15.05 1.40
N LEU A 105 7.26 -15.74 2.42
CA LEU A 105 5.89 -15.56 2.90
C LEU A 105 5.65 -14.15 3.44
N ILE A 106 6.57 -13.61 4.24
CA ILE A 106 6.50 -12.22 4.73
C ILE A 106 6.50 -11.24 3.57
N SER A 107 7.37 -11.45 2.59
CA SER A 107 7.48 -10.62 1.40
C SER A 107 6.21 -10.66 0.56
N GLN A 108 5.65 -11.85 0.33
CA GLN A 108 4.39 -12.05 -0.38
C GLN A 108 3.23 -11.37 0.33
N ASN A 109 3.11 -11.53 1.66
CA ASN A 109 2.07 -10.88 2.45
C ASN A 109 2.15 -9.35 2.35
N ARG A 110 3.36 -8.79 2.36
CA ARG A 110 3.57 -7.34 2.19
C ARG A 110 3.18 -6.86 0.79
N MET A 111 3.59 -7.58 -0.25
CA MET A 111 3.22 -7.26 -1.63
C MET A 111 1.70 -7.33 -1.84
N SER A 112 1.04 -8.35 -1.27
CA SER A 112 -0.43 -8.50 -1.31
C SER A 112 -1.11 -7.30 -0.65
N ALA A 113 -0.70 -6.93 0.57
CA ALA A 113 -1.29 -5.78 1.27
C ALA A 113 -1.08 -4.44 0.52
N GLN A 114 0.01 -4.29 -0.23
CA GLN A 114 0.22 -3.13 -1.09
C GLN A 114 -0.64 -3.19 -2.36
N ALA A 115 -0.79 -4.36 -2.97
CA ALA A 115 -1.64 -4.58 -4.13
C ALA A 115 -3.12 -4.31 -3.81
N ASP A 116 -3.60 -4.77 -2.65
CA ASP A 116 -4.98 -4.55 -2.19
C ASP A 116 -5.29 -3.05 -2.05
N LYS A 117 -4.37 -2.28 -1.44
CA LYS A 117 -4.50 -0.82 -1.32
C LYS A 117 -4.52 -0.11 -2.67
N ARG A 118 -3.69 -0.55 -3.62
CA ARG A 118 -3.68 0.01 -4.98
C ARG A 118 -5.00 -0.27 -5.68
N ALA A 119 -5.49 -1.51 -5.61
CA ALA A 119 -6.77 -1.89 -6.21
C ALA A 119 -7.94 -1.07 -5.63
N GLU A 120 -7.93 -0.80 -4.33
CA GLU A 120 -8.93 0.07 -3.68
C GLU A 120 -8.87 1.52 -4.20
N LEU A 121 -7.67 2.09 -4.32
CA LEU A 121 -7.48 3.44 -4.88
C LEU A 121 -7.87 3.51 -6.36
N ASP A 122 -7.49 2.52 -7.16
CA ASP A 122 -7.82 2.44 -8.58
C ASP A 122 -9.34 2.39 -8.79
N LEU A 123 -10.06 1.63 -7.94
CA LEU A 123 -11.51 1.58 -7.97
C LEU A 123 -12.14 2.93 -7.59
N GLN A 124 -11.63 3.60 -6.55
CA GLN A 124 -12.10 4.93 -6.16
C GLN A 124 -11.94 5.94 -7.31
N ILE A 125 -10.77 5.95 -7.95
CA ILE A 125 -10.50 6.81 -9.10
C ILE A 125 -11.42 6.47 -10.26
N SER A 126 -11.65 5.18 -10.53
CA SER A 126 -12.55 4.72 -11.58
C SER A 126 -13.98 5.19 -11.35
N LEU A 127 -14.51 5.05 -10.13
CA LEU A 127 -15.87 5.49 -9.80
C LEU A 127 -16.00 7.02 -9.88
N LEU A 128 -15.01 7.76 -9.40
CA LEU A 128 -14.98 9.22 -9.53
C LEU A 128 -14.96 9.64 -11.01
N THR A 129 -14.12 8.98 -11.81
CA THR A 129 -14.02 9.23 -13.26
C THR A 129 -15.35 8.94 -13.95
N GLU A 130 -16.01 7.82 -13.61
CA GLU A 130 -17.32 7.47 -14.15
C GLU A 130 -18.37 8.54 -13.83
N HIS A 131 -18.40 9.03 -12.59
CA HIS A 131 -19.28 10.13 -12.19
C HIS A 131 -19.00 11.44 -12.95
N GLU A 132 -17.72 11.82 -13.08
CA GLU A 132 -17.33 13.01 -13.84
C GLU A 132 -17.69 12.87 -15.33
N VAL A 133 -17.51 11.69 -15.92
CA VAL A 133 -17.90 11.39 -17.31
C VAL A 133 -19.41 11.49 -17.48
N THR A 134 -20.21 10.88 -16.59
CA THR A 134 -21.67 11.02 -16.61
C THR A 134 -22.09 12.48 -16.48
N HIS A 135 -21.43 13.27 -15.64
CA HIS A 135 -21.70 14.70 -15.51
C HIS A 135 -21.34 15.48 -16.78
N LEU A 136 -20.23 15.14 -17.44
CA LEU A 136 -19.85 15.72 -18.74
C LEU A 136 -20.86 15.35 -19.83
N VAL A 137 -21.33 14.10 -19.88
CA VAL A 137 -22.38 13.66 -20.83
C VAL A 137 -23.64 14.49 -20.65
N LYS A 138 -24.12 14.66 -19.40
CA LYS A 138 -25.28 15.51 -19.08
C LYS A 138 -25.08 16.96 -19.56
N LEU A 139 -23.90 17.54 -19.32
CA LEU A 139 -23.60 18.90 -19.73
C LEU A 139 -23.54 19.05 -21.27
N VAL A 140 -22.86 18.13 -21.95
CA VAL A 140 -22.76 18.11 -23.42
C VAL A 140 -24.12 17.93 -24.05
N ARG A 141 -24.97 17.04 -23.51
CA ARG A 141 -26.34 16.87 -23.99
C ARG A 141 -27.17 18.13 -23.81
N ALA A 142 -27.07 18.80 -22.67
CA ALA A 142 -27.77 20.07 -22.45
C ALA A 142 -27.36 21.14 -23.48
N ILE A 143 -26.08 21.19 -23.86
CA ILE A 143 -25.59 22.08 -24.93
C ILE A 143 -26.14 21.63 -26.29
N ALA A 144 -26.07 20.34 -26.63
CA ALA A 144 -26.54 19.80 -27.89
C ALA A 144 -28.04 20.04 -28.10
N HIS A 145 -28.84 19.88 -27.05
CA HIS A 145 -30.27 20.21 -27.05
C HIS A 145 -30.51 21.71 -27.29
N LYS A 146 -29.72 22.60 -26.68
CA LYS A 146 -29.81 24.05 -26.91
C LYS A 146 -29.41 24.45 -28.35
N MET A 147 -28.58 23.65 -29.00
CA MET A 147 -28.13 23.84 -30.38
C MET A 147 -28.99 23.10 -31.43
N ASP A 148 -30.10 22.47 -31.00
CA ASP A 148 -31.04 21.72 -31.85
C ASP A 148 -30.36 20.57 -32.64
N ILE A 149 -29.36 19.94 -32.02
CA ILE A 149 -28.65 18.78 -32.59
C ILE A 149 -29.51 17.52 -32.37
N GLN A 150 -29.95 16.90 -33.47
CA GLN A 150 -30.80 15.70 -33.48
C GLN A 150 -30.24 14.53 -32.64
N GLU A 151 -28.92 14.39 -32.57
CA GLU A 151 -28.23 13.34 -31.81
C GLU A 151 -28.49 13.40 -30.29
N SER A 152 -28.92 14.56 -29.75
CA SER A 152 -29.23 14.73 -28.32
C SER A 152 -30.45 13.95 -27.82
N ALA A 153 -31.29 13.46 -28.75
CA ALA A 153 -32.47 12.63 -28.47
C ALA A 153 -32.19 11.12 -28.60
N ASN A 154 -30.93 10.71 -28.82
CA ASN A 154 -30.58 9.30 -28.93
C ASN A 154 -30.77 8.60 -27.56
N PRO A 155 -31.59 7.54 -27.47
CA PRO A 155 -31.83 6.79 -26.24
C PRO A 155 -30.58 6.09 -25.67
N GLU A 156 -29.54 5.86 -26.47
CA GLU A 156 -28.25 5.36 -25.97
C GLU A 156 -27.57 6.35 -25.01
N ILE A 157 -27.81 7.66 -25.17
CA ILE A 157 -27.27 8.70 -24.28
C ILE A 157 -27.99 8.70 -22.92
N ASP A 158 -29.28 8.35 -22.89
CA ASP A 158 -30.03 8.19 -21.63
C ASP A 158 -29.46 7.07 -20.75
N GLU A 159 -28.93 6.01 -21.35
CA GLU A 159 -28.29 4.93 -20.60
C GLU A 159 -26.95 5.36 -19.99
N LEU A 160 -26.18 6.21 -20.67
CA LEU A 160 -24.93 6.78 -20.16
C LEU A 160 -25.14 7.79 -19.01
N GLU A 161 -26.34 8.34 -18.89
CA GLU A 161 -26.72 9.27 -17.82
C GLU A 161 -27.18 8.61 -16.53
N LYS A 162 -27.43 7.29 -16.54
CA LYS A 162 -27.80 6.55 -15.32
C LYS A 162 -26.66 6.67 -14.31
N ASP A 163 -26.89 7.52 -13.30
CA ASP A 163 -25.90 7.89 -12.30
C ASP A 163 -25.25 6.66 -11.64
N VAL A 164 -23.94 6.56 -11.79
CA VAL A 164 -23.12 5.79 -10.85
C VAL A 164 -22.75 6.74 -9.73
N ALA A 165 -23.51 6.74 -8.65
CA ALA A 165 -23.18 7.51 -7.45
C ALA A 165 -21.98 6.85 -6.76
N PRO A 166 -20.75 7.41 -6.85
CA PRO A 166 -19.54 6.76 -6.35
C PRO A 166 -19.63 6.49 -4.85
N GLU A 167 -20.21 7.45 -4.11
CA GLU A 167 -20.45 7.39 -2.68
C GLU A 167 -21.31 6.19 -2.29
N LYS A 168 -22.38 5.89 -3.05
CA LYS A 168 -23.25 4.73 -2.76
C LYS A 168 -22.53 3.40 -2.99
N VAL A 169 -21.69 3.33 -4.02
CA VAL A 169 -20.90 2.12 -4.30
C VAL A 169 -19.84 1.93 -3.20
N MET A 170 -19.12 3.00 -2.84
CA MET A 170 -18.13 3.02 -1.76
C MET A 170 -18.72 2.65 -0.40
N ASP A 171 -19.86 3.22 -0.01
CA ASP A 171 -20.59 2.88 1.23
C ASP A 171 -21.00 1.41 1.26
N THR A 172 -21.41 0.87 0.11
CA THR A 172 -21.80 -0.53 -0.01
C THR A 172 -20.59 -1.44 0.15
N MET A 173 -19.46 -1.08 -0.44
CA MET A 173 -18.19 -1.80 -0.28
C MET A 173 -17.66 -1.76 1.15
N GLU A 174 -17.70 -0.60 1.81
CA GLU A 174 -17.24 -0.46 3.19
C GLU A 174 -18.07 -1.34 4.15
N LYS A 175 -19.40 -1.34 3.97
CA LYS A 175 -20.30 -2.24 4.73
C LYS A 175 -19.95 -3.71 4.53
N HIS A 176 -19.62 -4.12 3.30
CA HIS A 176 -19.20 -5.49 3.02
C HIS A 176 -17.83 -5.81 3.64
N GLN A 177 -16.87 -4.88 3.58
CA GLN A 177 -15.56 -5.06 4.21
C GLN A 177 -15.66 -5.15 5.75
N GLN A 178 -16.49 -4.33 6.39
CA GLN A 178 -16.73 -4.38 7.84
C GLN A 178 -17.32 -5.73 8.24
N ARG A 179 -18.33 -6.21 7.49
CA ARG A 179 -18.95 -7.52 7.75
C ARG A 179 -17.93 -8.67 7.63
N LEU A 180 -17.03 -8.64 6.64
CA LEU A 180 -15.96 -9.63 6.50
C LEU A 180 -14.93 -9.56 7.63
N LYS A 181 -14.61 -8.37 8.14
CA LYS A 181 -13.72 -8.21 9.31
C LYS A 181 -14.36 -8.77 10.58
N GLU A 182 -15.65 -8.54 10.77
CA GLU A 182 -16.42 -9.08 11.91
C GLU A 182 -16.48 -10.61 11.87
N GLU A 183 -16.79 -11.21 10.72
CA GLU A 183 -16.82 -12.67 10.53
C GLU A 183 -15.45 -13.33 10.80
N ASN A 184 -14.37 -12.74 10.26
CA ASN A 184 -13.02 -13.25 10.49
C ASN A 184 -12.54 -13.05 11.94
N GLY A 185 -12.96 -11.97 12.60
CA GLY A 185 -12.69 -11.74 14.02
C GLY A 185 -13.40 -12.76 14.92
N ASN A 186 -14.61 -13.16 14.57
CA ASN A 186 -15.39 -14.13 15.32
C ASN A 186 -14.83 -15.57 15.18
N LYS A 187 -14.36 -15.93 13.98
CA LYS A 187 -13.69 -17.23 13.73
C LYS A 187 -12.36 -17.41 14.45
N ARG A 188 -11.66 -16.34 14.83
CA ARG A 188 -10.38 -16.41 15.57
C ARG A 188 -10.57 -16.51 17.09
N LYS A 189 -11.78 -16.33 17.61
CA LYS A 189 -12.11 -16.40 19.05
C LYS A 189 -12.72 -17.74 19.49
N LEU A 190 -13.03 -18.62 18.53
CA LEU A 190 -13.50 -19.99 18.73
C LEU A 190 -12.33 -20.95 18.52
#